data_AF-A0AAW2N9U8-F1
#
_entry.id   AF-A0AAW2N9U8-F1
#
_cell.length_a   1.000
_cell.length_b   1.000
_cell.length_c   1.000
_cell.angle_alpha   90.00
_cell.angle_beta   90.00
_cell.angle_gamma   90.00
#
_symmetry.space_group_name_H-M   'P 1'
#
loop_
_entity.id
_entity.type
_entity.pdbx_description
1 polymer ?
#
loop_
_entity_poly.entity_id
_entity_poly.type
_entity_poly.pdbx_seq_one_letter_code
_entity_poly.pdbx_strand_id
1 'polypeptide(L)'
;MADPLTCTASDLLPLLGGAANTTAVATFICSRFDAVSAKLSDATYAIDNTYLLFSAYLVFAMQLGFAMLCAGSVRAKNTMNIMLTNVLDAAAGGLSYYLFGYAFAFGGPSNGFIGKHFFGLKEFPSPSADYSFFLYQWAFAIAAAGITSGSIAERTQFVAYLIYSSFLTGFVYPIVSHWFWSGDGWAGAAKSSGDLLFGSGVIDFAGSGVVHMCLASGVRELFVVVWMVRFQSWFLFDHIEVIRDEGTYYGQWSAVGRTAVTTTLAGSTAALTTLFGKRFLVGHWNVIDVCNGLLGGFAAITSGCAVVEPWAAIICGFVASWVLIGFNKLAEKLKYDDPLEAAQLHGGCGAWGVLFTGLFAKKAYVNEVYPGRPNRPYGLFMGGGGKLLAAQIIQILVIVGWVTATMAPLFLALHKLKLLRVSSEDEMAGMDMTRHGGMAYIYHDEDENSNLPQFKMNRIEPRDTPTGEHYSQPDSV
;
A
#
# COMPACT_ATOMS: atom_id res chain seq x y z
N MET A 1 20.73 -12.09 10.09
CA MET A 1 22.18 -11.95 9.84
C MET A 1 22.75 -13.29 9.46
N ALA A 2 23.41 -13.39 8.30
CA ALA A 2 24.39 -14.47 8.09
C ALA A 2 25.46 -14.38 9.18
N ASP A 3 25.90 -15.53 9.70
CA ASP A 3 26.93 -15.54 10.75
C ASP A 3 28.17 -14.77 10.26
N PRO A 4 28.69 -13.82 11.05
CA PRO A 4 29.90 -13.11 10.65
C PRO A 4 31.01 -14.13 10.44
N LEU A 5 31.79 -13.97 9.36
CA LEU A 5 32.99 -14.76 9.11
C LEU A 5 33.97 -14.51 10.26
N THR A 6 33.91 -15.35 11.30
CA THR A 6 34.73 -15.22 12.49
C THR A 6 36.10 -15.84 12.23
N CYS A 7 37.14 -15.03 12.41
CA CYS A 7 38.50 -15.51 12.40
C CYS A 7 38.98 -15.63 13.85
N THR A 8 39.31 -16.85 14.31
CA THR A 8 39.99 -17.01 15.60
C THR A 8 41.47 -17.33 15.39
N ALA A 9 42.33 -16.79 16.25
CA ALA A 9 43.75 -17.11 16.22
C ALA A 9 44.01 -18.61 16.43
N SER A 10 43.12 -19.29 17.18
CA SER A 10 43.12 -20.76 17.36
C SER A 10 42.96 -21.55 16.07
N ASP A 11 42.16 -21.07 15.11
CA ASP A 11 41.93 -21.78 13.84
C ASP A 11 43.12 -21.62 12.87
N LEU A 12 43.83 -20.49 12.96
CA LEU A 12 45.02 -20.19 12.16
C LEU A 12 46.32 -20.79 12.70
N LEU A 13 46.45 -20.94 14.03
CA LEU A 13 47.66 -21.45 14.67
C LEU A 13 48.18 -22.79 14.10
N PRO A 14 47.33 -23.80 13.82
CA PRO A 14 47.74 -25.07 13.19
C PRO A 14 48.32 -24.90 11.78
N LEU A 15 47.91 -23.85 11.05
CA LEU A 15 48.31 -23.60 9.65
C LEU A 15 49.63 -22.81 9.54
N LEU A 16 50.08 -22.17 10.63
CA LEU A 16 51.24 -21.27 10.64
C LEU A 16 52.57 -21.95 11.05
N GLY A 17 52.59 -23.29 11.14
CA GLY A 17 53.84 -24.07 11.11
C GLY A 17 54.78 -23.94 12.32
N GLY A 18 54.31 -23.46 13.47
CA GLY A 18 55.07 -23.48 14.73
C GLY A 18 56.28 -22.54 14.82
N ALA A 19 56.40 -21.56 13.91
CA ALA A 19 57.44 -20.54 13.96
C ALA A 19 57.35 -19.64 15.21
N ALA A 20 58.40 -18.86 15.48
CA ALA A 20 58.33 -17.80 16.49
C ALA A 20 57.27 -16.74 16.11
N ASN A 21 56.55 -16.23 17.09
CA ASN A 21 55.48 -15.21 16.95
C ASN A 21 54.22 -15.64 16.16
N THR A 22 53.97 -16.93 15.95
CA THR A 22 52.76 -17.45 15.27
C THR A 22 51.45 -16.88 15.83
N THR A 23 51.30 -16.75 17.15
CA THR A 23 50.11 -16.13 17.77
C THR A 23 49.93 -14.67 17.36
N ALA A 24 51.00 -13.88 17.29
CA ALA A 24 50.93 -12.47 16.87
C ALA A 24 50.57 -12.34 15.39
N VAL A 25 51.10 -13.25 14.55
CA VAL A 25 50.75 -13.34 13.12
C VAL A 25 49.28 -13.74 12.94
N ALA A 26 48.79 -14.74 13.66
CA ALA A 26 47.40 -15.18 13.63
C ALA A 26 46.43 -14.05 14.04
N THR A 27 46.70 -13.38 15.17
CA THR A 27 45.90 -12.23 15.62
C THR A 27 45.94 -11.06 14.63
N PHE A 28 47.09 -10.76 14.03
CA PHE A 28 47.17 -9.72 13.00
C PHE A 28 46.32 -10.09 11.78
N ILE A 29 46.43 -11.32 11.27
CA ILE A 29 45.65 -11.82 10.13
C ILE A 29 44.14 -11.75 10.43
N CYS A 30 43.69 -12.24 11.59
CA CYS A 30 42.28 -12.11 11.97
C CYS A 30 41.83 -10.66 12.06
N SER A 31 42.61 -9.76 12.67
CA SER A 31 42.25 -8.33 12.71
C SER A 31 42.08 -7.69 11.32
N ARG A 32 42.73 -8.25 10.28
CA ARG A 32 42.53 -7.82 8.89
C ARG A 32 41.28 -8.43 8.27
N PHE A 33 40.98 -9.70 8.54
CA PHE A 33 39.73 -10.32 8.10
C PHE A 33 38.52 -9.69 8.79
N ASP A 34 38.57 -9.46 10.10
CA ASP A 34 37.52 -8.79 10.86
C ASP A 34 37.27 -7.36 10.32
N ALA A 35 38.33 -6.61 10.03
CA ALA A 35 38.21 -5.26 9.45
C ALA A 35 37.67 -5.26 8.01
N VAL A 36 37.87 -6.32 7.23
CA VAL A 36 37.26 -6.48 5.89
C VAL A 36 35.81 -6.94 6.02
N SER A 37 35.52 -7.86 6.95
CA SER A 37 34.19 -8.37 7.27
C SER A 37 33.27 -7.24 7.75
N ALA A 38 33.74 -6.41 8.68
CA ALA A 38 33.04 -5.21 9.14
C ALA A 38 32.73 -4.26 7.98
N LYS A 39 33.71 -3.92 7.14
CA LYS A 39 33.49 -3.06 5.95
C LYS A 39 32.50 -3.64 4.95
N LEU A 40 32.45 -4.96 4.79
CA LEU A 40 31.49 -5.62 3.91
C LEU A 40 30.08 -5.62 4.52
N SER A 41 29.97 -5.81 5.84
CA SER A 41 28.71 -5.68 6.59
C SER A 41 28.17 -4.25 6.50
N ASP A 42 29.02 -3.25 6.77
CA ASP A 42 28.67 -1.82 6.67
C ASP A 42 28.22 -1.45 5.25
N ALA A 43 28.93 -1.94 4.23
CA ALA A 43 28.57 -1.72 2.83
C ALA A 43 27.23 -2.39 2.46
N THR A 44 26.95 -3.59 2.98
CA THR A 44 25.68 -4.28 2.77
C THR A 44 24.54 -3.49 3.44
N TYR A 45 24.70 -3.11 4.71
CA TYR A 45 23.72 -2.28 5.44
C TYR A 45 23.45 -0.94 4.74
N ALA A 46 24.49 -0.30 4.20
CA ALA A 46 24.36 0.95 3.46
C ALA A 46 23.63 0.77 2.13
N ILE A 47 23.88 -0.33 1.39
CA ILE A 47 23.16 -0.65 0.16
C ILE A 47 21.68 -0.92 0.47
N ASP A 48 21.39 -1.76 1.46
CA ASP A 48 20.03 -2.13 1.88
C ASP A 48 19.22 -0.90 2.28
N ASN A 49 19.79 0.01 3.07
CA ASN A 49 19.12 1.26 3.48
C ASN A 49 19.01 2.29 2.35
N THR A 50 20.03 2.43 1.49
CA THR A 50 19.97 3.32 0.32
C THR A 50 18.88 2.87 -0.63
N TYR A 51 18.77 1.57 -0.83
CA TYR A 51 17.65 0.96 -1.53
C TYR A 51 16.36 1.34 -0.78
N LEU A 52 16.20 0.96 0.50
CA LEU A 52 14.93 1.08 1.24
C LEU A 52 14.34 2.50 1.21
N LEU A 53 15.19 3.51 1.40
CA LEU A 53 14.84 4.93 1.28
C LEU A 53 14.38 5.31 -0.13
N PHE A 54 15.08 4.84 -1.17
CA PHE A 54 14.68 5.08 -2.56
C PHE A 54 13.28 4.52 -2.86
N SER A 55 12.92 3.35 -2.32
CA SER A 55 11.54 2.85 -2.43
C SER A 55 10.55 3.68 -1.64
N ALA A 56 10.90 4.11 -0.42
CA ALA A 56 10.01 4.97 0.36
C ALA A 56 9.65 6.24 -0.41
N TYR A 57 10.60 6.84 -1.14
CA TYR A 57 10.35 7.97 -2.04
C TYR A 57 9.48 7.61 -3.25
N LEU A 58 9.67 6.44 -3.87
CA LEU A 58 8.86 5.98 -5.01
C LEU A 58 7.42 5.63 -4.60
N VAL A 59 7.22 5.04 -3.42
CA VAL A 59 5.90 4.76 -2.85
C VAL A 59 5.23 6.07 -2.42
N PHE A 60 5.97 7.01 -1.82
CA PHE A 60 5.45 8.35 -1.57
C PHE A 60 5.04 9.07 -2.87
N ALA A 61 5.80 8.89 -3.97
CA ALA A 61 5.44 9.42 -5.28
C ALA A 61 4.15 8.80 -5.87
N MET A 62 3.66 7.66 -5.36
CA MET A 62 2.32 7.16 -5.72
C MET A 62 1.22 8.17 -5.35
N GLN A 63 1.42 8.99 -4.29
CA GLN A 63 0.47 10.04 -3.93
C GLN A 63 0.32 11.09 -5.04
N LEU A 64 1.40 11.39 -5.79
CA LEU A 64 1.33 12.27 -6.96
C LEU A 64 0.57 11.60 -8.11
N GLY A 65 0.82 10.30 -8.35
CA GLY A 65 0.13 9.51 -9.37
C GLY A 65 -1.37 9.41 -9.10
N PHE A 66 -1.74 9.17 -7.84
CA PHE A 66 -3.12 9.10 -7.42
C PHE A 66 -3.82 10.47 -7.44
N ALA A 67 -3.14 11.54 -7.00
CA ALA A 67 -3.64 12.90 -7.18
C ALA A 67 -3.96 13.17 -8.66
N MET A 68 -3.04 12.91 -9.60
CA MET A 68 -3.30 13.09 -11.04
C MET A 68 -4.47 12.25 -11.56
N LEU A 69 -4.59 10.97 -11.16
CA LEU A 69 -5.73 10.12 -11.54
C LEU A 69 -7.06 10.69 -11.02
N CYS A 70 -7.09 11.11 -9.76
CA CYS A 70 -8.25 11.73 -9.13
C CYS A 70 -8.66 13.03 -9.82
N ALA A 71 -7.72 13.96 -10.04
CA ALA A 71 -7.98 15.21 -10.74
C ALA A 71 -8.57 14.99 -12.14
N GLY A 72 -8.11 13.96 -12.86
CA GLY A 72 -8.61 13.61 -14.20
C GLY A 72 -9.90 12.79 -14.23
N SER A 73 -10.34 12.25 -13.08
CA SER A 73 -11.55 11.40 -12.98
C SER A 73 -12.75 12.11 -12.34
N VAL A 74 -12.53 13.14 -11.51
CA VAL A 74 -13.61 13.97 -10.94
C VAL A 74 -14.02 15.11 -11.88
N ARG A 75 -15.16 15.74 -11.62
CA ARG A 75 -15.57 16.95 -12.35
C ARG A 75 -14.69 18.12 -11.94
N ALA A 76 -14.35 19.00 -12.89
CA ALA A 76 -13.45 20.15 -12.71
C ALA A 76 -13.80 21.13 -11.57
N LYS A 77 -15.02 21.06 -11.03
CA LYS A 77 -15.53 21.81 -9.86
C LYS A 77 -15.17 21.20 -8.49
N ASN A 78 -14.45 20.07 -8.49
CA ASN A 78 -14.06 19.28 -7.31
C ASN A 78 -12.57 18.89 -7.31
N THR A 79 -11.79 19.45 -8.25
CA THR A 79 -10.37 19.11 -8.43
C THR A 79 -9.52 19.62 -7.27
N MET A 80 -9.73 20.85 -6.78
CA MET A 80 -8.98 21.36 -5.63
C MET A 80 -9.26 20.53 -4.37
N ASN A 81 -10.52 20.15 -4.13
CA ASN A 81 -10.88 19.32 -2.99
C ASN A 81 -10.13 17.97 -2.99
N ILE A 82 -10.08 17.29 -4.13
CA ILE A 82 -9.40 15.98 -4.22
C ILE A 82 -7.86 16.10 -4.23
N MET A 83 -7.30 17.26 -4.62
CA MET A 83 -5.86 17.54 -4.43
C MET A 83 -5.54 17.82 -2.96
N LEU A 84 -6.37 18.60 -2.27
CA LEU A 84 -6.13 18.98 -0.88
C LEU A 84 -6.23 17.77 0.07
N THR A 85 -7.18 16.87 -0.15
CA THR A 85 -7.27 15.59 0.57
C THR A 85 -6.00 14.75 0.40
N ASN A 86 -5.47 14.63 -0.83
CA ASN A 86 -4.20 13.95 -1.11
C ASN A 86 -3.01 14.52 -0.32
N VAL A 87 -2.87 15.85 -0.25
CA VAL A 87 -1.80 16.50 0.53
C VAL A 87 -1.96 16.24 2.03
N LEU A 88 -3.20 16.17 2.51
CA LEU A 88 -3.49 16.01 3.92
C LEU A 88 -3.44 14.57 4.42
N ASP A 89 -3.61 13.57 3.56
CA ASP A 89 -3.27 12.18 3.89
C ASP A 89 -1.80 12.04 4.25
N ALA A 90 -0.91 12.69 3.48
CA ALA A 90 0.51 12.71 3.81
C ALA A 90 0.78 13.41 5.15
N ALA A 91 0.15 14.58 5.41
CA ALA A 91 0.39 15.37 6.61
C ALA A 91 -0.27 14.77 7.88
N ALA A 92 -1.60 14.60 7.87
CA ALA A 92 -2.36 14.09 9.01
C ALA A 92 -2.10 12.59 9.22
N GLY A 93 -1.97 11.81 8.13
CA GLY A 93 -1.56 10.41 8.20
C GLY A 93 -0.13 10.24 8.69
N GLY A 94 0.79 11.17 8.34
CA GLY A 94 2.15 11.20 8.91
C GLY A 94 2.17 11.40 10.42
N LEU A 95 1.44 12.39 10.94
CA LEU A 95 1.33 12.60 12.39
C LEU A 95 0.66 11.42 13.10
N SER A 96 -0.41 10.87 12.52
CA SER A 96 -1.15 9.73 13.10
C SER A 96 -0.32 8.45 13.12
N TYR A 97 0.43 8.19 12.05
CA TYR A 97 1.31 7.02 11.94
C TYR A 97 2.54 7.15 12.84
N TYR A 98 3.12 8.34 12.97
CA TYR A 98 4.19 8.63 13.93
C TYR A 98 3.75 8.41 15.39
N LEU A 99 2.60 8.96 15.78
CA LEU A 99 2.12 8.88 17.17
C LEU A 99 1.70 7.45 17.55
N PHE A 100 0.94 6.77 16.67
CA PHE A 100 0.26 5.51 16.99
C PHE A 100 0.52 4.40 15.97
N GLY A 101 0.50 4.72 14.68
CA GLY A 101 0.45 3.68 13.63
C GLY A 101 1.68 2.78 13.59
N TYR A 102 2.89 3.33 13.62
CA TYR A 102 4.11 2.51 13.66
C TYR A 102 4.17 1.65 14.93
N ALA A 103 3.71 2.17 16.06
CA ALA A 103 3.69 1.45 17.33
C ALA A 103 2.76 0.23 17.30
N PHE A 104 1.56 0.38 16.74
CA PHE A 104 0.64 -0.74 16.59
C PHE A 104 1.05 -1.73 15.50
N ALA A 105 1.75 -1.28 14.45
CA ALA A 105 2.24 -2.14 13.38
C ALA A 105 3.49 -2.94 13.78
N PHE A 106 4.54 -2.28 14.27
CA PHE A 106 5.89 -2.84 14.43
C PHE A 106 6.50 -2.61 15.83
N GLY A 107 5.70 -2.18 16.81
CA GLY A 107 6.12 -1.95 18.19
C GLY A 107 6.40 -3.22 19.01
N GLY A 108 7.43 -3.98 18.64
CA GLY A 108 7.89 -5.16 19.37
C GLY A 108 8.75 -4.84 20.61
N PRO A 109 8.92 -5.78 21.56
CA PRO A 109 8.28 -7.11 21.62
C PRO A 109 6.79 -7.02 21.95
N SER A 110 5.95 -7.75 21.23
CA SER A 110 4.49 -7.58 21.30
C SER A 110 3.71 -8.91 21.38
N ASN A 111 2.40 -8.86 21.14
CA ASN A 111 1.60 -10.07 20.91
C ASN A 111 1.18 -10.09 19.46
N GLY A 112 0.84 -11.25 18.90
CA GLY A 112 0.55 -11.34 17.46
C GLY A 112 -0.68 -10.59 16.95
N PHE A 113 -1.44 -9.89 17.82
CA PHE A 113 -2.59 -9.09 17.43
C PHE A 113 -2.24 -7.60 17.24
N ILE A 114 -1.36 -7.03 18.07
CA ILE A 114 -1.02 -5.60 18.03
C ILE A 114 0.33 -5.30 18.70
N GLY A 115 1.11 -4.40 18.08
CA GLY A 115 2.31 -3.80 18.64
C GLY A 115 2.03 -2.92 19.87
N LYS A 116 3.05 -2.73 20.72
CA LYS A 116 2.92 -2.09 22.04
C LYS A 116 4.03 -1.07 22.39
N HIS A 117 5.06 -0.97 21.57
CA HIS A 117 6.24 -0.12 21.79
C HIS A 117 6.43 0.89 20.66
N PHE A 118 7.39 1.81 20.77
CA PHE A 118 7.69 2.85 19.77
C PHE A 118 6.59 3.90 19.49
N PHE A 119 5.66 4.16 20.43
CA PHE A 119 4.74 5.31 20.34
C PHE A 119 5.53 6.61 20.23
N GLY A 120 5.25 7.42 19.20
CA GLY A 120 6.00 8.63 18.90
C GLY A 120 7.50 8.38 18.64
N LEU A 121 7.86 7.19 18.14
CA LEU A 121 9.26 6.75 17.95
C LEU A 121 10.15 6.92 19.21
N LYS A 122 9.57 6.75 20.39
CA LYS A 122 10.33 6.58 21.64
C LYS A 122 11.19 5.31 21.56
N GLU A 123 12.42 5.36 22.06
CA GLU A 123 13.39 4.23 22.04
C GLU A 123 13.79 3.81 20.61
N PHE A 124 14.00 4.81 19.74
CA PHE A 124 14.35 4.66 18.33
C PHE A 124 15.62 5.46 17.97
N PRO A 125 16.49 4.98 17.06
CA PRO A 125 16.46 3.67 16.41
C PRO A 125 16.83 2.55 17.40
N SER A 126 16.55 1.31 17.02
CA SER A 126 16.89 0.10 17.79
C SER A 126 17.55 -0.95 16.89
N PRO A 127 18.19 -2.00 17.45
CA PRO A 127 18.83 -3.06 16.65
C PRO A 127 17.89 -3.82 15.69
N SER A 128 16.58 -3.66 15.82
CA SER A 128 15.56 -4.28 14.97
C SER A 128 14.64 -3.25 14.27
N ALA A 129 14.98 -1.95 14.30
CA ALA A 129 14.14 -0.91 13.68
C ALA A 129 14.91 0.41 13.47
N ASP A 130 14.97 0.88 12.21
CA ASP A 130 15.61 2.14 11.80
C ASP A 130 14.61 3.08 11.08
N TYR A 131 14.92 4.36 10.99
CA TYR A 131 14.06 5.41 10.41
C TYR A 131 13.73 5.18 8.94
N SER A 132 14.58 4.47 8.21
CA SER A 132 14.34 4.02 6.83
C SER A 132 13.10 3.12 6.73
N PHE A 133 12.95 2.17 7.65
CA PHE A 133 11.80 1.27 7.71
C PHE A 133 10.53 2.00 8.19
N PHE A 134 10.65 2.94 9.14
CA PHE A 134 9.54 3.83 9.51
C PHE A 134 9.01 4.60 8.29
N LEU A 135 9.89 5.25 7.53
CA LEU A 135 9.53 6.05 6.36
C LEU A 135 8.89 5.19 5.26
N TYR A 136 9.45 4.01 5.00
CA TYR A 136 8.92 3.05 4.05
C TYR A 136 7.50 2.60 4.44
N GLN A 137 7.28 2.18 5.69
CA GLN A 137 5.96 1.71 6.14
C GLN A 137 4.94 2.84 6.25
N TRP A 138 5.37 4.06 6.59
CA TRP A 138 4.53 5.26 6.52
C TRP A 138 4.04 5.53 5.09
N ALA A 139 4.92 5.43 4.08
CA ALA A 139 4.56 5.64 2.69
C ALA A 139 3.45 4.66 2.23
N PHE A 140 3.52 3.40 2.67
CA PHE A 140 2.44 2.43 2.46
C PHE A 140 1.16 2.78 3.22
N ALA A 141 1.25 3.25 4.48
CA ALA A 141 0.10 3.66 5.27
C ALA A 141 -0.65 4.86 4.68
N ILE A 142 0.05 5.85 4.11
CA ILE A 142 -0.62 6.99 3.44
C ILE A 142 -1.11 6.64 2.04
N ALA A 143 -0.43 5.74 1.32
CA ALA A 143 -0.95 5.21 0.06
C ALA A 143 -2.28 4.47 0.34
N ALA A 144 -2.33 3.68 1.42
CA ALA A 144 -3.53 3.10 1.99
C ALA A 144 -4.59 4.16 2.40
N ALA A 145 -4.21 5.35 2.87
CA ALA A 145 -5.20 6.40 3.14
C ALA A 145 -5.78 7.03 1.87
N GLY A 146 -4.91 7.39 0.92
CA GLY A 146 -5.29 8.01 -0.35
C GLY A 146 -6.35 7.20 -1.09
N ILE A 147 -6.18 5.86 -1.09
CA ILE A 147 -7.16 4.87 -1.57
C ILE A 147 -8.59 5.33 -1.33
N THR A 148 -8.95 5.64 -0.09
CA THR A 148 -10.35 5.82 0.24
C THR A 148 -10.96 7.14 -0.27
N SER A 149 -10.16 8.15 -0.60
CA SER A 149 -10.68 9.44 -1.09
C SER A 149 -11.47 9.35 -2.41
N GLY A 150 -11.20 8.36 -3.28
CA GLY A 150 -11.83 8.31 -4.59
C GLY A 150 -13.24 7.73 -4.64
N SER A 151 -13.64 6.77 -3.78
CA SER A 151 -15.07 6.39 -3.74
C SER A 151 -15.92 7.43 -3.01
N ILE A 152 -15.32 8.20 -2.08
CA ILE A 152 -16.00 9.28 -1.36
C ILE A 152 -15.78 10.66 -2.01
N ALA A 153 -15.18 10.66 -3.21
CA ALA A 153 -14.98 11.84 -4.02
C ALA A 153 -16.30 12.57 -4.28
N GLU A 154 -16.21 13.89 -4.43
CA GLU A 154 -17.32 14.80 -4.73
C GLU A 154 -18.44 14.92 -3.66
N ARG A 155 -18.52 14.02 -2.66
CA ARG A 155 -19.67 13.93 -1.73
C ARG A 155 -19.37 13.92 -0.23
N THR A 156 -18.13 13.67 0.21
CA THR A 156 -17.79 13.65 1.65
C THR A 156 -17.23 14.97 2.16
N GLN A 157 -17.63 15.37 3.37
CA GLN A 157 -17.09 16.57 4.00
C GLN A 157 -15.62 16.39 4.38
N PHE A 158 -14.84 17.44 4.15
CA PHE A 158 -13.41 17.50 4.44
C PHE A 158 -13.02 17.16 5.90
N VAL A 159 -13.82 17.57 6.89
CA VAL A 159 -13.54 17.26 8.31
C VAL A 159 -13.72 15.78 8.60
N ALA A 160 -14.77 15.15 8.05
CA ALA A 160 -14.97 13.71 8.17
C ALA A 160 -13.85 12.93 7.46
N TYR A 161 -13.35 13.44 6.33
CA TYR A 161 -12.19 12.88 5.63
C TYR A 161 -10.93 12.86 6.50
N LEU A 162 -10.60 13.98 7.16
CA LEU A 162 -9.43 14.08 8.04
C LEU A 162 -9.52 13.12 9.24
N ILE A 163 -10.69 13.02 9.87
CA ILE A 163 -10.94 12.07 10.98
C ILE A 163 -10.75 10.63 10.49
N TYR A 164 -11.33 10.30 9.34
CA TYR A 164 -11.21 8.99 8.72
C TYR A 164 -9.74 8.62 8.42
N SER A 165 -9.01 9.49 7.72
CA SER A 165 -7.62 9.26 7.30
C SER A 165 -6.70 9.09 8.51
N SER A 166 -6.88 9.92 9.53
CA SER A 166 -6.13 9.85 10.80
C SER A 166 -6.42 8.54 11.57
N PHE A 167 -7.68 8.10 11.63
CA PHE A 167 -8.06 6.87 12.31
C PHE A 167 -7.61 5.61 11.55
N LEU A 168 -7.67 5.63 10.22
CA LEU A 168 -7.14 4.56 9.39
C LEU A 168 -5.65 4.36 9.63
N THR A 169 -4.86 5.42 9.40
CA THR A 169 -3.40 5.40 9.46
C THR A 169 -2.89 5.21 10.90
N GLY A 170 -3.60 5.77 11.89
CA GLY A 170 -3.24 5.65 13.30
C GLY A 170 -3.65 4.33 13.97
N PHE A 171 -4.63 3.58 13.45
CA PHE A 171 -5.18 2.40 14.13
C PHE A 171 -5.54 1.22 13.21
N VAL A 172 -6.43 1.41 12.23
CA VAL A 172 -7.03 0.28 11.50
C VAL A 172 -6.03 -0.43 10.58
N TYR A 173 -5.33 0.33 9.74
CA TYR A 173 -4.30 -0.20 8.83
C TYR A 173 -3.09 -0.79 9.58
N PRO A 174 -2.52 -0.10 10.60
CA PRO A 174 -1.45 -0.65 11.44
C PRO A 174 -1.69 -2.06 11.98
N ILE A 175 -2.90 -2.34 12.45
CA ILE A 175 -3.25 -3.65 13.02
C ILE A 175 -3.29 -4.74 11.94
N VAL A 176 -3.74 -4.42 10.73
CA VAL A 176 -3.68 -5.35 9.59
C VAL A 176 -2.23 -5.57 9.15
N SER A 177 -1.43 -4.50 9.06
CA SER A 177 0.03 -4.61 8.83
C SER A 177 0.70 -5.49 9.88
N HIS A 178 0.35 -5.33 11.15
CA HIS A 178 0.89 -6.14 12.25
C HIS A 178 0.66 -7.64 12.03
N TRP A 179 -0.56 -8.05 11.67
CA TRP A 179 -0.93 -9.47 11.54
C TRP A 179 -0.14 -10.22 10.46
N PHE A 180 0.17 -9.54 9.36
CA PHE A 180 0.70 -10.17 8.14
C PHE A 180 2.18 -9.82 7.86
N TRP A 181 2.70 -8.70 8.38
CA TRP A 181 4.05 -8.21 8.13
C TRP A 181 4.94 -8.02 9.36
N SER A 182 4.39 -7.93 10.58
CA SER A 182 5.25 -7.92 11.78
C SER A 182 5.82 -9.30 12.06
N GLY A 183 7.06 -9.36 12.55
CA GLY A 183 7.71 -10.59 13.00
C GLY A 183 6.98 -11.27 14.18
N ASP A 184 6.26 -10.50 14.99
CA ASP A 184 5.41 -10.98 16.08
C ASP A 184 4.01 -11.44 15.61
N GLY A 185 3.61 -11.01 14.40
CA GLY A 185 2.25 -11.13 13.86
C GLY A 185 1.71 -12.57 13.83
N TRP A 186 0.41 -12.74 14.07
CA TRP A 186 -0.18 -14.07 14.21
C TRP A 186 -0.22 -14.89 12.90
N ALA A 187 -0.27 -14.23 11.73
CA ALA A 187 -0.52 -14.87 10.43
C ALA A 187 0.62 -14.76 9.40
N GLY A 188 1.54 -13.80 9.53
CA GLY A 188 2.53 -13.46 8.51
C GLY A 188 3.50 -14.60 8.15
N ALA A 189 3.86 -14.69 6.86
CA ALA A 189 4.87 -15.63 6.35
C ALA A 189 6.30 -15.34 6.86
N ALA A 190 6.60 -14.11 7.26
CA ALA A 190 7.90 -13.70 7.79
C ALA A 190 8.11 -14.03 9.29
N LYS A 191 7.08 -14.52 9.99
CA LYS A 191 7.10 -14.79 11.43
C LYS A 191 8.21 -15.78 11.83
N SER A 192 9.20 -15.28 12.55
CA SER A 192 10.43 -15.99 12.91
C SER A 192 10.21 -17.07 13.98
N SER A 193 9.30 -16.84 14.93
CA SER A 193 9.07 -17.72 16.08
C SER A 193 7.69 -18.37 16.10
N GLY A 194 7.60 -19.54 16.76
CA GLY A 194 6.35 -20.30 16.92
C GLY A 194 5.77 -20.86 15.61
N ASP A 195 4.53 -21.31 15.68
CA ASP A 195 3.81 -21.87 14.54
C ASP A 195 3.29 -20.81 13.56
N LEU A 196 3.29 -21.19 12.28
CA LEU A 196 2.73 -20.42 11.18
C LEU A 196 1.28 -20.86 10.89
N LEU A 197 0.45 -19.93 10.40
CA LEU A 197 -0.90 -20.25 9.97
C LEU A 197 -0.88 -21.36 8.90
N PHE A 198 -1.53 -22.49 9.20
CA PHE A 198 -1.50 -23.74 8.43
C PHE A 198 -0.08 -24.26 8.06
N GLY A 199 0.95 -23.89 8.83
CA GLY A 199 2.35 -24.23 8.54
C GLY A 199 2.97 -23.46 7.37
N SER A 200 2.23 -22.53 6.77
CA SER A 200 2.67 -21.71 5.63
C SER A 200 2.92 -20.26 6.01
N GLY A 201 2.02 -19.71 6.81
CA GLY A 201 1.83 -18.26 6.91
C GLY A 201 1.16 -17.70 5.65
N VAL A 202 0.59 -16.51 5.80
CA VAL A 202 0.02 -15.71 4.72
C VAL A 202 1.15 -15.07 3.93
N ILE A 203 1.17 -15.29 2.61
CA ILE A 203 2.10 -14.64 1.69
C ILE A 203 1.36 -13.48 1.05
N ASP A 204 1.54 -12.31 1.63
CA ASP A 204 1.15 -11.05 1.01
C ASP A 204 2.40 -10.18 0.85
N PHE A 205 3.17 -10.45 -0.21
CA PHE A 205 4.49 -9.89 -0.38
C PHE A 205 4.51 -8.36 -0.50
N ALA A 206 3.43 -7.68 -0.87
CA ALA A 206 3.42 -6.22 -0.84
C ALA A 206 2.05 -5.54 -0.66
N GLY A 207 1.02 -6.30 -0.27
CA GLY A 207 -0.25 -5.73 0.18
C GLY A 207 -1.41 -5.85 -0.81
N SER A 208 -1.57 -6.96 -1.54
CA SER A 208 -2.85 -7.22 -2.22
C SER A 208 -3.97 -7.31 -1.19
N GLY A 209 -3.69 -7.85 0.00
CA GLY A 209 -4.57 -7.79 1.15
C GLY A 209 -4.31 -6.54 2.00
N VAL A 210 -3.11 -6.40 2.56
CA VAL A 210 -2.77 -5.39 3.60
C VAL A 210 -2.98 -3.95 3.14
N VAL A 211 -2.67 -3.63 1.87
CA VAL A 211 -2.98 -2.31 1.30
C VAL A 211 -4.34 -2.40 0.64
N HIS A 212 -4.45 -3.12 -0.47
CA HIS A 212 -5.57 -2.98 -1.40
C HIS A 212 -6.91 -3.51 -0.84
N MET A 213 -6.94 -4.49 0.06
CA MET A 213 -8.20 -4.93 0.70
C MET A 213 -8.52 -4.22 2.02
N CYS A 214 -7.54 -3.64 2.72
CA CYS A 214 -7.70 -3.07 4.07
C CYS A 214 -8.62 -1.83 4.15
N LEU A 215 -9.19 -1.45 3.02
CA LEU A 215 -9.81 -0.16 2.77
C LEU A 215 -11.14 -0.33 2.06
N ALA A 216 -11.37 -1.54 1.54
CA ALA A 216 -12.50 -1.85 0.72
C ALA A 216 -13.76 -2.22 1.55
N SER A 217 -13.82 -2.02 2.87
CA SER A 217 -15.01 -2.47 3.63
C SER A 217 -15.55 -1.59 4.78
N GLY A 218 -16.14 -0.42 4.47
CA GLY A 218 -17.13 0.29 5.32
C GLY A 218 -18.60 0.30 4.80
N VAL A 219 -19.57 -0.05 5.65
CA VAL A 219 -21.05 -0.27 5.44
C VAL A 219 -21.75 0.38 4.26
N ARG A 220 -22.63 -0.37 3.57
CA ARG A 220 -23.68 0.03 2.58
C ARG A 220 -23.25 0.88 1.38
N GLU A 221 -22.09 1.50 1.45
CA GLU A 221 -21.38 2.27 0.42
C GLU A 221 -19.99 1.62 0.16
N LEU A 222 -19.94 0.28 0.15
CA LEU A 222 -18.76 -0.57 0.34
C LEU A 222 -17.80 -0.65 -0.88
N PHE A 223 -16.47 -0.68 -0.62
CA PHE A 223 -15.31 -0.98 -1.52
C PHE A 223 -14.57 0.26 -2.19
N VAL A 224 -13.19 0.37 -2.22
CA VAL A 224 -12.40 1.64 -2.56
C VAL A 224 -10.93 1.54 -3.17
N VAL A 225 -10.28 2.61 -3.76
CA VAL A 225 -9.34 2.83 -4.98
C VAL A 225 -7.78 2.73 -4.86
N VAL A 226 -6.97 2.89 -5.96
CA VAL A 226 -5.64 3.61 -6.12
C VAL A 226 -4.60 3.19 -7.21
N TRP A 227 -4.02 4.20 -7.89
CA TRP A 227 -2.77 4.14 -8.72
C TRP A 227 -1.52 4.29 -7.81
N MET A 228 -0.45 3.48 -7.86
CA MET A 228 0.24 2.91 -9.02
C MET A 228 1.32 1.90 -8.56
N VAL A 229 1.27 0.62 -8.92
CA VAL A 229 2.29 -0.36 -8.50
C VAL A 229 3.38 -0.54 -9.55
N ARG A 230 4.54 0.11 -9.39
CA ARG A 230 5.74 -0.24 -10.20
C ARG A 230 6.97 -0.68 -9.40
N PHE A 231 6.98 -0.51 -8.08
CA PHE A 231 8.15 -0.78 -7.24
C PHE A 231 7.82 -1.43 -5.88
N GLN A 232 6.93 -2.43 -5.87
CA GLN A 232 6.52 -3.15 -4.65
C GLN A 232 7.41 -4.39 -4.29
N SER A 233 8.54 -4.58 -4.97
CA SER A 233 9.64 -5.56 -4.74
C SER A 233 10.30 -5.70 -3.34
N TRP A 234 9.65 -5.39 -2.21
CA TRP A 234 10.40 -4.89 -1.04
C TRP A 234 10.05 -5.40 0.37
N PHE A 235 9.16 -6.37 0.58
CA PHE A 235 8.98 -7.00 1.92
C PHE A 235 10.03 -8.08 2.21
N LEU A 236 11.29 -7.76 1.92
CA LEU A 236 12.41 -8.70 1.93
C LEU A 236 13.72 -8.02 2.36
N PHE A 237 13.63 -7.03 3.26
CA PHE A 237 14.77 -6.24 3.74
C PHE A 237 14.69 -5.99 5.25
N ASP A 238 14.72 -7.06 6.05
CA ASP A 238 15.49 -6.96 7.30
C ASP A 238 17.00 -7.05 7.00
N HIS A 239 17.39 -7.87 6.00
CA HIS A 239 18.76 -7.97 5.48
C HIS A 239 18.75 -8.47 4.02
N ILE A 240 19.62 -7.97 3.13
CA ILE A 240 20.08 -8.76 1.97
C ILE A 240 21.00 -9.85 2.52
N GLU A 241 20.44 -11.01 2.82
CA GLU A 241 21.26 -12.18 3.09
C GLU A 241 21.77 -12.76 1.77
N VAL A 242 23.10 -12.78 1.65
CA VAL A 242 23.81 -13.57 0.65
C VAL A 242 23.71 -15.05 1.05
N ILE A 243 22.50 -15.61 0.99
CA ILE A 243 22.25 -17.05 1.09
C ILE A 243 22.81 -17.69 -0.18
N ARG A 244 24.12 -17.95 -0.17
CA ARG A 244 24.80 -18.77 -1.16
C ARG A 244 24.55 -20.24 -0.82
N ASP A 245 23.62 -20.84 -1.54
CA ASP A 245 23.69 -22.30 -1.76
C ASP A 245 24.92 -22.55 -2.66
N GLU A 246 25.85 -23.40 -2.23
CA GLU A 246 27.11 -23.63 -2.93
C GLU A 246 26.86 -24.05 -4.39
N GLY A 247 27.30 -23.20 -5.34
CA GLY A 247 27.12 -23.43 -6.78
C GLY A 247 25.97 -22.67 -7.45
N THR A 248 25.23 -21.81 -6.75
CA THR A 248 24.17 -20.98 -7.36
C THR A 248 24.52 -19.47 -7.39
N TYR A 249 24.15 -18.79 -8.49
CA TYR A 249 24.37 -17.34 -8.70
C TYR A 249 23.19 -16.47 -8.20
N TYR A 250 22.15 -17.10 -7.65
CA TYR A 250 20.90 -16.45 -7.27
C TYR A 250 20.79 -16.31 -5.75
N GLY A 251 20.21 -15.20 -5.30
CA GLY A 251 19.95 -14.85 -3.90
C GLY A 251 18.85 -13.78 -3.86
N GLN A 252 18.58 -13.15 -2.72
CA GLN A 252 17.40 -12.27 -2.55
C GLN A 252 17.30 -11.09 -3.56
N TRP A 253 18.41 -10.60 -4.10
CA TRP A 253 18.43 -9.64 -5.23
C TRP A 253 17.72 -10.16 -6.50
N SER A 254 17.60 -11.47 -6.64
CA SER A 254 16.90 -12.14 -7.75
C SER A 254 15.39 -12.09 -7.55
N ALA A 255 14.89 -12.21 -6.31
CA ALA A 255 13.48 -11.95 -5.97
C ALA A 255 13.07 -10.50 -6.26
N VAL A 256 13.98 -9.54 -6.03
CA VAL A 256 13.78 -8.12 -6.35
C VAL A 256 13.59 -7.92 -7.87
N GLY A 257 14.53 -8.43 -8.68
CA GLY A 257 14.45 -8.37 -10.14
C GLY A 257 13.23 -9.12 -10.69
N ARG A 258 12.92 -10.29 -10.14
CA ARG A 258 11.71 -11.07 -10.47
C ARG A 258 10.44 -10.28 -10.20
N THR A 259 10.35 -9.57 -9.07
CA THR A 259 9.19 -8.71 -8.77
C THR A 259 9.01 -7.59 -9.78
N ALA A 260 10.08 -6.92 -10.20
CA ALA A 260 9.99 -5.87 -11.21
C ALA A 260 9.46 -6.43 -12.56
N VAL A 261 9.90 -7.64 -12.94
CA VAL A 261 9.44 -8.35 -14.15
C VAL A 261 7.97 -8.77 -14.03
N THR A 262 7.59 -9.48 -12.95
CA THR A 262 6.21 -9.97 -12.75
C THR A 262 5.23 -8.82 -12.67
N THR A 263 5.57 -7.75 -11.95
CA THR A 263 4.75 -6.53 -11.83
C THR A 263 4.51 -5.88 -13.19
N THR A 264 5.59 -5.69 -13.97
CA THR A 264 5.50 -5.09 -15.31
C THR A 264 4.62 -5.94 -16.23
N LEU A 265 4.81 -7.26 -16.26
CA LEU A 265 4.04 -8.17 -17.11
C LEU A 265 2.55 -8.22 -16.72
N ALA A 266 2.23 -8.25 -15.43
CA ALA A 266 0.85 -8.26 -14.95
C ALA A 266 0.12 -6.96 -15.32
N GLY A 267 0.71 -5.80 -15.03
CA GLY A 267 0.12 -4.50 -15.38
C GLY A 267 -0.04 -4.31 -16.89
N SER A 268 0.99 -4.65 -17.69
CA SER A 268 0.89 -4.58 -19.15
C SER A 268 -0.17 -5.50 -19.72
N THR A 269 -0.29 -6.73 -19.21
CA THR A 269 -1.31 -7.68 -19.67
C THR A 269 -2.71 -7.20 -19.28
N ALA A 270 -2.88 -6.67 -18.07
CA ALA A 270 -4.16 -6.14 -17.62
C ALA A 270 -4.59 -4.87 -18.40
N ALA A 271 -3.64 -3.98 -18.72
CA ALA A 271 -3.88 -2.83 -19.57
C ALA A 271 -4.42 -3.23 -20.94
N LEU A 272 -3.76 -4.18 -21.63
CA LEU A 272 -4.18 -4.68 -22.93
C LEU A 272 -5.51 -5.45 -22.83
N THR A 273 -5.69 -6.28 -21.80
CA THR A 273 -6.92 -7.06 -21.61
C THR A 273 -8.12 -6.16 -21.37
N THR A 274 -7.99 -5.10 -20.58
CA THR A 274 -9.07 -4.14 -20.37
C THR A 274 -9.28 -3.25 -21.60
N LEU A 275 -8.22 -2.80 -22.28
CA LEU A 275 -8.28 -2.05 -23.54
C LEU A 275 -9.15 -2.78 -24.59
N PHE A 276 -8.83 -4.03 -24.91
CA PHE A 276 -9.59 -4.81 -25.87
C PHE A 276 -10.94 -5.30 -25.29
N GLY A 277 -10.97 -5.73 -24.03
CA GLY A 277 -12.18 -6.22 -23.36
C GLY A 277 -13.29 -5.18 -23.25
N LYS A 278 -13.00 -3.97 -22.74
CA LYS A 278 -13.96 -2.86 -22.71
C LYS A 278 -14.28 -2.37 -24.13
N ARG A 279 -13.33 -2.38 -25.08
CA ARG A 279 -13.63 -2.07 -26.49
C ARG A 279 -14.71 -2.97 -27.10
N PHE A 280 -14.68 -4.28 -26.83
CA PHE A 280 -15.71 -5.21 -27.29
C PHE A 280 -17.07 -5.02 -26.58
N LEU A 281 -17.08 -4.50 -25.35
CA LEU A 281 -18.29 -4.30 -24.55
C LEU A 281 -18.97 -2.94 -24.80
N VAL A 282 -18.20 -1.88 -24.99
CA VAL A 282 -18.68 -0.48 -25.01
C VAL A 282 -18.53 0.18 -26.40
N GLY A 283 -17.74 -0.41 -27.31
CA GLY A 283 -17.65 0.04 -28.71
C GLY A 283 -16.80 1.29 -28.96
N HIS A 284 -16.23 1.92 -27.93
CA HIS A 284 -15.22 2.97 -28.04
C HIS A 284 -13.95 2.62 -27.24
N TRP A 285 -12.90 3.42 -27.40
CA TRP A 285 -11.70 3.36 -26.56
C TRP A 285 -11.85 4.40 -25.44
N ASN A 286 -11.35 4.11 -24.25
CA ASN A 286 -11.41 5.00 -23.09
C ASN A 286 -10.12 4.87 -22.28
N VAL A 287 -9.44 5.98 -22.02
CA VAL A 287 -8.17 5.98 -21.27
C VAL A 287 -8.36 5.60 -19.81
N ILE A 288 -9.47 6.01 -19.18
CA ILE A 288 -9.75 5.72 -17.77
C ILE A 288 -9.92 4.22 -17.56
N ASP A 289 -10.71 3.55 -18.42
CA ASP A 289 -10.85 2.08 -18.40
C ASP A 289 -9.50 1.36 -18.49
N VAL A 290 -8.60 1.83 -19.36
CA VAL A 290 -7.27 1.21 -19.54
C VAL A 290 -6.38 1.44 -18.32
N CYS A 291 -6.40 2.66 -17.76
CA CYS A 291 -5.69 2.98 -16.52
C CYS A 291 -6.19 2.13 -15.34
N ASN A 292 -7.51 2.00 -15.18
CA ASN A 292 -8.18 1.17 -14.18
C ASN A 292 -7.94 -0.34 -14.38
N GLY A 293 -7.74 -0.77 -15.62
CA GLY A 293 -7.32 -2.13 -15.97
C GLY A 293 -5.87 -2.43 -15.60
N LEU A 294 -4.95 -1.54 -15.98
CA LEU A 294 -3.51 -1.64 -15.73
C LEU A 294 -3.21 -1.77 -14.22
N LEU A 295 -3.69 -0.82 -13.42
CA LEU A 295 -4.85 -1.14 -12.58
C LEU A 295 -4.87 -2.41 -11.71
N GLY A 296 -5.97 -3.15 -11.87
CA GLY A 296 -6.21 -4.43 -11.24
C GLY A 296 -5.06 -5.41 -11.40
N GLY A 297 -4.35 -5.39 -12.55
CA GLY A 297 -3.16 -6.22 -12.75
C GLY A 297 -2.03 -5.88 -11.77
N PHE A 298 -1.79 -4.59 -11.57
CA PHE A 298 -0.87 -4.06 -10.57
C PHE A 298 -1.30 -4.41 -9.13
N ALA A 299 -2.55 -4.20 -8.74
CA ALA A 299 -3.03 -4.54 -7.39
C ALA A 299 -3.08 -6.07 -7.10
N ALA A 300 -3.32 -6.88 -8.13
CA ALA A 300 -3.40 -8.34 -8.01
C ALA A 300 -2.02 -8.99 -7.89
N ILE A 301 -1.01 -8.54 -8.65
CA ILE A 301 0.31 -9.19 -8.62
C ILE A 301 1.06 -8.92 -7.32
N THR A 302 0.77 -7.80 -6.64
CA THR A 302 1.38 -7.33 -5.39
C THR A 302 1.66 -8.41 -4.33
N SER A 303 0.73 -9.30 -3.99
CA SER A 303 0.95 -10.34 -2.96
C SER A 303 1.89 -11.46 -3.41
N GLY A 304 1.98 -11.71 -4.71
CA GLY A 304 2.67 -12.88 -5.28
C GLY A 304 3.92 -12.54 -6.08
N CYS A 305 4.18 -11.26 -6.33
CA CYS A 305 5.14 -10.79 -7.33
C CYS A 305 6.57 -11.31 -7.15
N ALA A 306 7.02 -11.53 -5.91
CA ALA A 306 8.31 -12.15 -5.59
C ALA A 306 8.31 -13.69 -5.65
N VAL A 307 7.15 -14.34 -5.58
CA VAL A 307 7.01 -15.81 -5.41
C VAL A 307 6.36 -16.56 -6.60
N VAL A 308 5.86 -15.85 -7.62
CA VAL A 308 5.29 -16.46 -8.84
C VAL A 308 6.24 -16.37 -10.04
N GLU A 309 5.97 -17.18 -11.06
CA GLU A 309 6.69 -17.14 -12.34
C GLU A 309 6.27 -15.96 -13.23
N PRO A 310 7.15 -15.43 -14.10
CA PRO A 310 6.80 -14.38 -15.06
C PRO A 310 5.60 -14.72 -15.96
N TRP A 311 5.46 -15.97 -16.41
CA TRP A 311 4.31 -16.41 -17.21
C TRP A 311 3.01 -16.43 -16.39
N ALA A 312 3.09 -16.73 -15.10
CA ALA A 312 1.95 -16.72 -14.19
C ALA A 312 1.49 -15.28 -13.95
N ALA A 313 2.40 -14.32 -13.87
CA ALA A 313 2.06 -12.90 -13.74
C ALA A 313 1.24 -12.35 -14.93
N ILE A 314 1.50 -12.82 -16.15
CA ILE A 314 0.67 -12.52 -17.34
C ILE A 314 -0.78 -12.99 -17.11
N ILE A 315 -0.96 -14.23 -16.63
CA ILE A 315 -2.30 -14.78 -16.32
C ILE A 315 -2.97 -14.01 -15.19
N CYS A 316 -2.21 -13.64 -14.14
CA CYS A 316 -2.71 -12.81 -13.04
C CYS A 316 -3.32 -11.51 -13.55
N GLY A 317 -2.59 -10.77 -14.40
CA GLY A 317 -3.03 -9.53 -15.02
C GLY A 317 -4.24 -9.71 -15.94
N PHE A 318 -4.23 -10.73 -16.80
CA PHE A 318 -5.37 -11.05 -17.67
C PHE A 318 -6.65 -11.30 -16.87
N VAL A 319 -6.58 -12.14 -15.83
CA VAL A 319 -7.76 -12.45 -14.99
C VAL A 319 -8.17 -11.25 -14.15
N ALA A 320 -7.22 -10.44 -13.64
CA ALA A 320 -7.53 -9.23 -12.89
C ALA A 320 -8.39 -8.23 -13.67
N SER A 321 -8.14 -8.05 -14.99
CA SER A 321 -9.02 -7.26 -15.85
C SER A 321 -10.45 -7.77 -15.92
N TRP A 322 -10.65 -9.09 -15.99
CA TRP A 322 -11.98 -9.68 -15.99
C TRP A 322 -12.66 -9.61 -14.62
N VAL A 323 -11.89 -9.71 -13.54
CA VAL A 323 -12.34 -9.47 -12.17
C VAL A 323 -12.86 -8.04 -12.02
N LEU A 324 -12.07 -7.04 -12.42
CA LEU A 324 -12.48 -5.63 -12.46
C LEU A 324 -13.77 -5.44 -13.26
N ILE A 325 -13.80 -5.84 -14.54
CA ILE A 325 -14.97 -5.69 -15.41
C ILE A 325 -16.21 -6.38 -14.82
N GLY A 326 -16.04 -7.55 -14.19
CA GLY A 326 -17.10 -8.29 -13.52
C GLY A 326 -17.64 -7.56 -12.29
N PHE A 327 -16.76 -7.04 -11.44
CA PHE A 327 -17.15 -6.24 -10.28
C PHE A 327 -17.77 -4.89 -10.69
N ASN A 328 -17.35 -4.25 -11.79
CA ASN A 328 -17.96 -2.99 -12.27
C ASN A 328 -19.42 -3.22 -12.66
N LYS A 329 -19.71 -4.29 -13.40
CA LYS A 329 -21.08 -4.72 -13.73
C LYS A 329 -21.88 -5.12 -12.49
N LEU A 330 -21.24 -5.68 -11.47
CA LEU A 330 -21.90 -6.01 -10.20
C LEU A 330 -22.28 -4.73 -9.43
N ALA A 331 -21.38 -3.75 -9.36
CA ALA A 331 -21.65 -2.46 -8.73
C ALA A 331 -22.80 -1.73 -9.42
N GLU A 332 -22.78 -1.62 -10.74
CA GLU A 332 -23.87 -1.07 -11.56
C GLU A 332 -25.21 -1.75 -11.25
N LYS A 333 -25.24 -3.10 -11.25
CA LYS A 333 -26.44 -3.89 -10.94
C LYS A 333 -26.95 -3.68 -9.51
N LEU A 334 -26.06 -3.46 -8.55
CA LEU A 334 -26.40 -3.16 -7.16
C LEU A 334 -26.72 -1.67 -6.92
N LYS A 335 -26.63 -0.82 -7.96
CA LYS A 335 -26.71 0.65 -7.87
C LYS A 335 -25.71 1.24 -6.88
N TYR A 336 -24.53 0.62 -6.83
CA TYR A 336 -23.40 1.12 -6.06
C TYR A 336 -22.64 2.14 -6.90
N ASP A 337 -22.67 3.39 -6.44
CA ASP A 337 -22.02 4.54 -7.08
C ASP A 337 -20.65 4.76 -6.46
N ASP A 338 -19.61 4.43 -7.20
CA ASP A 338 -18.20 4.54 -6.83
C ASP A 338 -17.45 5.26 -7.96
N PRO A 339 -17.18 6.58 -7.83
CA PRO A 339 -16.76 7.41 -8.96
C PRO A 339 -15.44 7.03 -9.62
N LEU A 340 -14.58 6.23 -8.96
CA LEU A 340 -13.25 5.87 -9.48
C LEU A 340 -13.07 4.35 -9.73
N GLU A 341 -14.16 3.57 -9.79
CA GLU A 341 -14.12 2.09 -9.88
C GLU A 341 -13.18 1.46 -8.83
N ALA A 342 -13.24 2.05 -7.65
CA ALA A 342 -12.29 1.97 -6.59
C ALA A 342 -12.35 0.58 -5.91
N ALA A 343 -13.57 0.19 -5.59
CA ALA A 343 -14.01 -1.09 -5.07
C ALA A 343 -13.50 -2.29 -5.82
N GLN A 344 -13.80 -2.27 -7.10
CA GLN A 344 -13.74 -3.39 -8.02
C GLN A 344 -12.28 -3.70 -8.35
N LEU A 345 -11.49 -2.64 -8.37
CA LEU A 345 -10.06 -2.65 -8.56
C LEU A 345 -9.34 -3.16 -7.30
N HIS A 346 -9.50 -2.54 -6.13
CA HIS A 346 -8.64 -2.85 -4.99
C HIS A 346 -9.18 -3.95 -4.08
N GLY A 347 -10.45 -3.88 -3.71
CA GLY A 347 -11.12 -4.98 -3.03
C GLY A 347 -11.18 -6.22 -3.95
N GLY A 348 -11.66 -6.04 -5.18
CA GLY A 348 -11.83 -7.12 -6.14
C GLY A 348 -10.51 -7.71 -6.65
N CYS A 349 -9.63 -6.92 -7.25
CA CYS A 349 -8.37 -7.43 -7.80
C CYS A 349 -7.32 -7.71 -6.72
N GLY A 350 -7.34 -7.01 -5.58
CA GLY A 350 -6.54 -7.37 -4.40
C GLY A 350 -6.93 -8.74 -3.84
N ALA A 351 -8.22 -9.03 -3.67
CA ALA A 351 -8.68 -10.37 -3.28
C ALA A 351 -8.28 -11.44 -4.31
N TRP A 352 -8.42 -11.15 -5.61
CA TRP A 352 -7.90 -12.03 -6.66
C TRP A 352 -6.39 -12.27 -6.52
N GLY A 353 -5.59 -11.23 -6.24
CA GLY A 353 -4.16 -11.35 -6.01
C GLY A 353 -3.80 -12.28 -4.86
N VAL A 354 -4.43 -12.06 -3.70
CA VAL A 354 -4.24 -12.90 -2.51
C VAL A 354 -4.55 -14.38 -2.82
N LEU A 355 -5.65 -14.66 -3.53
CA LEU A 355 -5.98 -16.01 -4.01
C LEU A 355 -4.97 -16.54 -5.03
N PHE A 356 -4.57 -15.72 -6.01
CA PHE A 356 -3.64 -16.08 -7.07
C PHE A 356 -2.29 -16.54 -6.52
N THR A 357 -1.78 -15.84 -5.50
CA THR A 357 -0.57 -16.25 -4.76
C THR A 357 -0.74 -17.63 -4.11
N GLY A 358 -1.92 -17.90 -3.52
CA GLY A 358 -2.27 -19.22 -2.98
C GLY A 358 -2.37 -20.34 -4.02
N LEU A 359 -2.55 -20.00 -5.30
CA LEU A 359 -2.62 -20.95 -6.41
C LEU A 359 -1.27 -21.15 -7.11
N PHE A 360 -0.49 -20.08 -7.33
CA PHE A 360 0.68 -20.08 -8.24
C PHE A 360 2.04 -19.83 -7.56
N ALA A 361 2.13 -19.62 -6.25
CA ALA A 361 3.44 -19.45 -5.58
C ALA A 361 4.35 -20.68 -5.76
N LYS A 362 5.55 -20.50 -6.31
CA LYS A 362 6.50 -21.58 -6.62
C LYS A 362 7.35 -21.93 -5.40
N LYS A 363 7.48 -23.22 -5.07
CA LYS A 363 8.28 -23.72 -3.92
C LYS A 363 9.66 -23.07 -3.80
N ALA A 364 10.41 -23.02 -4.90
CA ALA A 364 11.75 -22.45 -4.92
C ALA A 364 11.76 -20.97 -4.51
N TYR A 365 10.85 -20.16 -5.05
CA TYR A 365 10.78 -18.73 -4.75
C TYR A 365 10.18 -18.46 -3.36
N VAL A 366 9.25 -19.30 -2.88
CA VAL A 366 8.76 -19.22 -1.50
C VAL A 366 9.89 -19.48 -0.49
N ASN A 367 10.78 -20.43 -0.77
CA ASN A 367 11.94 -20.72 0.08
C ASN A 367 13.03 -19.65 -0.01
N GLU A 368 13.26 -19.07 -1.20
CA GLU A 368 14.17 -17.93 -1.41
C GLU A 368 13.72 -16.67 -0.65
N VAL A 369 12.40 -16.42 -0.64
CA VAL A 369 11.80 -15.21 -0.05
C VAL A 369 11.53 -15.38 1.46
N TYR A 370 11.17 -16.58 1.91
CA TYR A 370 10.86 -16.88 3.32
C TYR A 370 11.65 -18.10 3.83
N PRO A 371 12.97 -17.94 4.08
CA PRO A 371 13.86 -19.04 4.49
C PRO A 371 13.53 -19.61 5.88
N GLY A 372 14.28 -20.64 6.29
CA GLY A 372 14.25 -21.18 7.66
C GLY A 372 13.10 -22.13 8.02
N ARG A 373 12.21 -22.49 7.08
CA ARG A 373 11.09 -23.43 7.33
C ARG A 373 11.08 -24.57 6.30
N PRO A 374 11.63 -25.77 6.62
CA PRO A 374 11.64 -26.89 5.69
C PRO A 374 10.22 -27.36 5.39
N ASN A 375 9.96 -27.73 4.13
CA ASN A 375 8.65 -28.19 3.64
C ASN A 375 7.48 -27.21 3.85
N ARG A 376 7.74 -25.89 3.87
CA ARG A 376 6.69 -24.86 3.82
C ARG A 376 5.74 -25.12 2.63
N PRO A 377 4.40 -25.09 2.83
CA PRO A 377 3.43 -25.14 1.75
C PRO A 377 3.61 -24.00 0.75
N TYR A 378 3.16 -24.23 -0.48
CA TYR A 378 3.27 -23.30 -1.60
C TYR A 378 2.03 -23.42 -2.49
N GLY A 379 2.03 -22.81 -3.68
CA GLY A 379 0.86 -22.70 -4.54
C GLY A 379 0.20 -24.04 -4.87
N LEU A 380 -1.13 -24.09 -4.78
CA LEU A 380 -1.93 -25.29 -5.03
C LEU A 380 -1.63 -25.93 -6.40
N PHE A 381 -1.61 -25.14 -7.47
CA PHE A 381 -1.34 -25.61 -8.84
C PHE A 381 0.14 -25.87 -9.11
N MET A 382 1.03 -25.46 -8.21
CA MET A 382 2.46 -25.80 -8.25
C MET A 382 2.76 -27.15 -7.57
N GLY A 383 1.78 -27.76 -6.89
CA GLY A 383 1.94 -28.99 -6.11
C GLY A 383 2.11 -28.78 -4.60
N GLY A 384 1.90 -27.55 -4.09
CA GLY A 384 2.06 -27.23 -2.67
C GLY A 384 0.87 -27.56 -1.77
N GLY A 385 -0.23 -28.05 -2.34
CA GLY A 385 -1.46 -28.40 -1.64
C GLY A 385 -2.29 -27.19 -1.21
N GLY A 386 -3.41 -27.43 -0.53
CA GLY A 386 -4.39 -26.39 -0.19
C GLY A 386 -4.03 -25.47 0.99
N LYS A 387 -2.92 -25.71 1.70
CA LYS A 387 -2.61 -25.04 2.98
C LYS A 387 -2.27 -23.54 2.82
N LEU A 388 -1.49 -23.18 1.79
CA LEU A 388 -1.23 -21.77 1.49
C LEU A 388 -2.53 -21.07 1.08
N LEU A 389 -3.29 -21.65 0.14
CA LEU A 389 -4.58 -21.10 -0.29
C LEU A 389 -5.56 -20.88 0.88
N ALA A 390 -5.60 -21.81 1.85
CA ALA A 390 -6.38 -21.63 3.07
C ALA A 390 -5.91 -20.43 3.90
N ALA A 391 -4.60 -20.20 4.04
CA ALA A 391 -4.06 -19.02 4.72
C ALA A 391 -4.48 -17.72 4.01
N GLN A 392 -4.37 -17.69 2.68
CA GLN A 392 -4.79 -16.55 1.84
C GLN A 392 -6.30 -16.25 1.97
N ILE A 393 -7.15 -17.28 2.02
CA ILE A 393 -8.60 -17.12 2.27
C ILE A 393 -8.87 -16.54 3.67
N ILE A 394 -8.14 -17.01 4.69
CA ILE A 394 -8.25 -16.44 6.04
C ILE A 394 -7.80 -14.96 6.06
N GLN A 395 -6.75 -14.58 5.33
CA GLN A 395 -6.37 -13.17 5.18
C GLN A 395 -7.54 -12.34 4.65
N ILE A 396 -8.15 -12.75 3.53
CA ILE A 396 -9.31 -12.08 2.93
C ILE A 396 -10.43 -11.87 3.95
N LEU A 397 -10.84 -12.94 4.64
CA LEU A 397 -11.95 -12.91 5.57
C LEU A 397 -11.67 -12.03 6.80
N VAL A 398 -10.45 -12.10 7.34
CA VAL A 398 -10.05 -11.33 8.52
C VAL A 398 -9.89 -9.85 8.20
N ILE A 399 -9.31 -9.49 7.04
CA ILE A 399 -9.21 -8.09 6.61
C ILE A 399 -10.60 -7.48 6.41
N VAL A 400 -11.47 -8.15 5.64
CA VAL A 400 -12.84 -7.66 5.40
C VAL A 400 -13.60 -7.52 6.72
N GLY A 401 -13.51 -8.53 7.60
CA GLY A 401 -14.17 -8.52 8.91
C GLY A 401 -13.67 -7.41 9.83
N TRP A 402 -12.35 -7.21 9.93
CA TRP A 402 -11.74 -6.18 10.77
C TRP A 402 -12.10 -4.76 10.32
N VAL A 403 -11.87 -4.47 9.04
CA VAL A 403 -12.09 -3.14 8.47
C VAL A 403 -13.59 -2.80 8.51
N THR A 404 -14.48 -3.76 8.30
CA THR A 404 -15.91 -3.57 8.56
C THR A 404 -16.18 -3.32 10.04
N ALA A 405 -15.62 -4.10 10.95
CA ALA A 405 -15.85 -3.91 12.39
C ALA A 405 -15.37 -2.54 12.92
N THR A 406 -14.30 -1.95 12.35
CA THR A 406 -13.74 -0.66 12.80
C THR A 406 -14.27 0.55 12.02
N MET A 407 -14.43 0.45 10.71
CA MET A 407 -14.91 1.56 9.88
C MET A 407 -16.43 1.68 9.87
N ALA A 408 -17.17 0.59 10.08
CA ALA A 408 -18.62 0.66 10.15
C ALA A 408 -19.12 1.59 11.27
N PRO A 409 -18.67 1.47 12.53
CA PRO A 409 -19.10 2.36 13.60
C PRO A 409 -18.65 3.80 13.37
N LEU A 410 -17.45 4.01 12.79
CA LEU A 410 -16.94 5.35 12.49
C LEU A 410 -17.83 6.08 11.47
N PHE A 411 -18.09 5.48 10.31
CA PHE A 411 -18.94 6.10 9.30
C PHE A 411 -20.39 6.27 9.79
N LEU A 412 -20.94 5.31 10.53
CA LEU A 412 -22.26 5.45 11.15
C LEU A 412 -22.31 6.58 12.20
N ALA A 413 -21.24 6.80 12.96
CA ALA A 413 -21.14 7.93 13.89
C ALA A 413 -21.05 9.26 13.14
N LEU A 414 -20.17 9.39 12.14
CA LEU A 414 -20.03 10.58 11.30
C LEU A 414 -21.34 10.91 10.56
N HIS A 415 -22.08 9.90 10.11
CA HIS A 415 -23.40 10.06 9.50
C HIS A 415 -24.44 10.57 10.51
N LYS A 416 -24.52 9.98 11.71
CA LYS A 416 -25.43 10.44 12.78
C LYS A 416 -25.12 11.86 13.24
N LEU A 417 -23.85 12.27 13.24
CA LEU A 417 -23.40 13.62 13.55
C LEU A 417 -23.60 14.61 12.38
N LYS A 418 -24.11 14.16 11.23
CA LYS A 418 -24.27 14.94 9.98
C LYS A 418 -22.96 15.53 9.43
N LEU A 419 -21.84 14.90 9.75
CA LEU A 419 -20.50 15.29 9.28
C LEU A 419 -20.07 14.52 8.03
N LEU A 420 -20.71 13.40 7.69
CA LEU A 420 -20.20 12.51 6.63
C LEU A 420 -20.37 13.05 5.20
N ARG A 421 -21.56 13.55 4.84
CA ARG A 421 -21.88 14.01 3.47
C ARG A 421 -22.06 15.53 3.42
N VAL A 422 -21.64 16.16 2.33
CA VAL A 422 -21.96 17.58 2.06
C VAL A 422 -23.46 17.77 1.81
N SER A 423 -23.93 19.02 1.78
CA SER A 423 -25.32 19.31 1.39
C SER A 423 -25.53 19.03 -0.09
N SER A 424 -26.77 18.73 -0.52
CA SER A 424 -27.08 18.55 -1.94
C SER A 424 -26.81 19.82 -2.76
N GLU A 425 -26.91 21.00 -2.14
CA GLU A 425 -26.56 22.28 -2.76
C GLU A 425 -25.04 22.39 -3.02
N ASP A 426 -24.22 22.06 -2.03
CA ASP A 426 -22.76 22.02 -2.16
C ASP A 426 -22.31 20.98 -3.20
N GLU A 427 -22.94 19.79 -3.20
CA GLU A 427 -22.65 18.70 -4.16
C GLU A 427 -22.98 19.11 -5.61
N MET A 428 -24.04 19.91 -5.80
CA MET A 428 -24.40 20.49 -7.10
C MET A 428 -23.51 21.66 -7.50
N ALA A 429 -23.18 22.58 -6.59
CA ALA A 429 -22.31 23.72 -6.85
C ALA A 429 -20.84 23.31 -7.10
N GLY A 430 -20.37 22.25 -6.44
CA GLY A 430 -18.97 21.84 -6.42
C GLY A 430 -18.25 22.34 -5.16
N MET A 431 -17.42 21.48 -4.58
CA MET A 431 -16.71 21.77 -3.33
C MET A 431 -15.59 22.79 -3.51
N ASP A 432 -15.02 22.92 -4.70
CA ASP A 432 -13.96 23.91 -4.95
C ASP A 432 -14.50 25.33 -4.70
N MET A 433 -15.68 25.63 -5.24
CA MET A 433 -16.36 26.92 -5.04
C MET A 433 -16.91 27.10 -3.63
N THR A 434 -17.59 26.09 -3.07
CA THR A 434 -18.31 26.24 -1.79
C THR A 434 -17.41 26.09 -0.56
N ARG A 435 -16.26 25.41 -0.68
CA ARG A 435 -15.38 25.08 0.46
C ARG A 435 -13.92 25.52 0.29
N HIS A 436 -13.42 25.68 -0.94
CA HIS A 436 -12.00 26.00 -1.21
C HIS A 436 -11.75 27.36 -1.87
N GLY A 437 -12.79 28.19 -2.02
CA GLY A 437 -12.66 29.62 -2.33
C GLY A 437 -12.41 29.97 -3.80
N GLY A 438 -12.63 29.05 -4.75
CA GLY A 438 -12.51 29.35 -6.18
C GLY A 438 -12.67 28.13 -7.08
N MET A 439 -12.35 28.27 -8.37
CA MET A 439 -12.25 27.16 -9.32
C MET A 439 -10.79 26.69 -9.43
N ALA A 440 -10.56 25.39 -9.62
CA ALA A 440 -9.24 24.85 -9.94
C ALA A 440 -8.66 25.40 -11.26
N TYR A 441 -9.56 25.74 -12.20
CA TYR A 441 -9.23 26.22 -13.54
C TYR A 441 -9.93 27.55 -13.77
N ILE A 442 -9.15 28.58 -14.12
CA ILE A 442 -9.68 29.84 -14.63
C ILE A 442 -9.67 29.74 -16.14
N TYR A 443 -10.86 29.62 -16.74
CA TYR A 443 -11.02 29.75 -18.18
C TYR A 443 -10.95 31.23 -18.52
N HIS A 444 -9.83 31.64 -19.10
CA HIS A 444 -9.75 32.91 -19.81
C HIS A 444 -10.27 32.66 -21.22
N ASP A 445 -11.49 33.12 -21.50
CA ASP A 445 -11.90 33.34 -22.89
C ASP A 445 -10.99 34.43 -23.46
N GLU A 446 -10.35 34.17 -24.61
CA GLU A 446 -9.26 35.01 -25.15
C GLU A 446 -9.70 36.44 -25.55
N ASP A 447 -11.00 36.74 -25.49
CA ASP A 447 -11.61 38.01 -25.94
C ASP A 447 -11.97 39.01 -24.81
N GLU A 448 -12.01 38.62 -23.52
CA GLU A 448 -12.44 39.55 -22.45
C GLU A 448 -11.29 40.29 -21.74
N ASN A 449 -10.94 41.43 -22.33
CA ASN A 449 -10.06 42.45 -21.75
C ASN A 449 -10.76 43.23 -20.62
N SER A 450 -11.01 42.60 -19.46
CA SER A 450 -11.62 43.30 -18.31
C SER A 450 -11.10 42.85 -16.92
N ASN A 451 -11.05 43.81 -16.00
CA ASN A 451 -10.50 43.71 -14.64
C ASN A 451 -10.97 42.50 -13.82
N LEU A 452 -10.13 41.47 -13.70
CA LEU A 452 -10.42 40.30 -12.88
C LEU A 452 -10.31 40.58 -11.37
N PRO A 453 -11.26 40.11 -10.54
CA PRO A 453 -11.14 40.20 -9.09
C PRO A 453 -10.03 39.26 -8.58
N GLN A 454 -9.02 39.86 -7.97
CA GLN A 454 -7.92 39.17 -7.29
C GLN A 454 -8.45 38.19 -6.22
N PHE A 455 -7.74 37.08 -5.97
CA PHE A 455 -8.12 36.02 -5.02
C PHE A 455 -8.41 36.59 -3.62
N LYS A 456 -9.69 36.79 -3.29
CA LYS A 456 -10.14 37.32 -2.00
C LYS A 456 -10.44 36.18 -1.04
N MET A 457 -9.55 35.97 -0.07
CA MET A 457 -9.81 35.13 1.11
C MET A 457 -10.90 35.76 2.00
N ASN A 458 -12.16 35.62 1.61
CA ASN A 458 -13.30 35.97 2.44
C ASN A 458 -13.70 34.75 3.30
N ARG A 459 -13.89 34.97 4.60
CA ARG A 459 -14.40 33.95 5.53
C ARG A 459 -15.84 33.60 5.18
N ILE A 460 -16.07 32.42 4.61
CA ILE A 460 -17.42 31.90 4.38
C ILE A 460 -17.95 31.37 5.72
N GLU A 461 -18.83 32.14 6.36
CA GLU A 461 -19.55 31.67 7.54
C GLU A 461 -20.75 30.80 7.14
N PRO A 462 -21.12 29.78 7.93
CA PRO A 462 -22.33 29.00 7.67
C PRO A 462 -23.56 29.90 7.72
N ARG A 463 -24.40 29.87 6.67
CA ARG A 463 -25.70 30.55 6.69
C ARG A 463 -26.67 29.76 7.57
N ASP A 464 -27.06 30.36 8.68
CA ASP A 464 -28.29 29.98 9.38
C ASP A 464 -29.54 30.34 8.53
N THR A 465 -30.65 29.66 8.82
CA THR A 465 -31.87 29.61 8.00
C THR A 465 -32.52 30.97 7.70
N PRO A 466 -33.22 31.11 6.55
CA PRO A 466 -33.75 32.39 6.09
C PRO A 466 -34.99 32.84 6.88
N THR A 467 -34.87 33.97 7.59
CA THR A 467 -36.02 34.83 7.89
C THR A 467 -36.36 35.61 6.63
N GLY A 468 -37.60 35.52 6.17
CA GLY A 468 -38.01 36.12 4.89
C GLY A 468 -38.05 37.63 4.92
N GLU A 469 -37.64 38.25 3.80
CA GLU A 469 -37.90 39.67 3.51
C GLU A 469 -38.77 39.81 2.27
N HIS A 470 -39.62 40.85 2.30
CA HIS A 470 -40.66 41.08 1.31
C HIS A 470 -40.10 41.50 -0.05
N TYR A 471 -40.67 40.96 -1.13
CA TYR A 471 -40.63 41.60 -2.45
C TYR A 471 -41.48 42.88 -2.40
N SER A 472 -40.84 44.04 -2.54
CA SER A 472 -41.49 45.29 -2.94
C SER A 472 -41.30 45.52 -4.43
N GLN A 473 -42.40 45.62 -5.19
CA GLN A 473 -42.37 46.13 -6.55
C GLN A 473 -42.18 47.67 -6.53
N PRO A 474 -41.43 48.25 -7.48
CA PRO A 474 -41.49 49.67 -7.78
C PRO A 474 -42.53 49.95 -8.89
N ASP A 475 -43.53 50.78 -8.58
CA ASP A 475 -44.50 51.30 -9.55
C ASP A 475 -44.02 52.61 -10.19
N SER A 476 -44.27 52.76 -11.50
CA SER A 476 -44.28 54.02 -12.30
C SER A 476 -42.95 54.82 -12.41
N VAL A 477 -42.61 55.42 -13.56
CA VAL A 477 -43.43 56.18 -14.53
C VAL A 477 -43.15 55.75 -15.98
#